data_AF-A0A2S2P5U7-F1
#
_entry.id   AF-A0A2S2P5U7-F1
#
_cell.length_a   1.000
_cell.length_b   1.000
_cell.length_c   1.000
_cell.angle_alpha   90.00
_cell.angle_beta   90.00
_cell.angle_gamma   90.00
#
_symmetry.space_group_name_H-M   'P 1'
#
loop_
_entity.id
_entity.type
_entity.pdbx_description
1 polymer ?
#
loop_
_entity_poly.entity_id
_entity_poly.type
_entity_poly.pdbx_seq_one_letter_code
_entity_poly.pdbx_strand_id
1 'polypeptide(L)'
;MLLALMKMMDSDEIIYNCLSTMTNIAVFHMWHSELQPAIHTLYGLLESQNNKVVLQCLKLLINLSCNDDMIPHLLGGQAPKKLLSMLQLNENEDVLLRVVTLFSNLTDAVKAMELDPVLDLPVEDKAAAPDTILFSRYANIYGVNVVEKIRTKSLVLMKQHKNEEIRVRAQKIYNA
;
A
#
# COMPACT_ATOMS: atom_id res chain seq x y z
N MET A 1 -3.25 22.14 2.98
CA MET A 1 -4.66 22.55 2.77
C MET A 1 -5.57 21.36 2.44
N LEU A 2 -5.34 20.62 1.34
CA LEU A 2 -6.20 19.47 0.96
C LEU A 2 -6.27 18.35 2.01
N LEU A 3 -5.14 18.00 2.63
CA LEU A 3 -5.10 17.02 3.72
C LEU A 3 -5.92 17.48 4.94
N ALA A 4 -5.90 18.79 5.24
CA ALA A 4 -6.70 19.35 6.33
C ALA A 4 -8.19 19.31 5.99
N LEU A 5 -8.56 19.66 4.75
CA LEU A 5 -9.95 19.57 4.28
C LEU A 5 -10.49 18.14 4.37
N MET A 6 -9.71 17.13 3.98
CA MET A 6 -10.11 15.72 4.13
C MET A 6 -10.33 15.29 5.58
N LYS A 7 -9.54 15.82 6.52
CA LYS A 7 -9.68 15.51 7.95
C LYS A 7 -10.86 16.24 8.61
N MET A 8 -11.26 17.38 8.05
CA MET A 8 -12.30 18.25 8.61
C MET A 8 -13.70 17.97 8.05
N MET A 9 -13.81 17.27 6.93
CA MET A 9 -15.07 17.11 6.20
C MET A 9 -15.42 15.63 6.00
N ASP A 10 -16.56 15.20 6.56
CA ASP A 10 -17.09 13.83 6.43
C ASP A 10 -17.85 13.58 5.11
N SER A 11 -17.62 14.40 4.08
CA SER A 11 -18.28 14.22 2.78
C SER A 11 -17.40 13.40 1.84
N ASP A 12 -17.89 12.21 1.47
CA ASP A 12 -17.27 11.33 0.48
C ASP A 12 -16.94 12.04 -0.84
N GLU A 13 -17.78 12.98 -1.28
CA GLU A 13 -17.57 13.74 -2.51
C GLU A 13 -16.34 14.65 -2.39
N ILE A 14 -16.21 15.32 -1.24
CA ILE A 14 -15.08 16.22 -0.97
C ILE A 14 -13.80 15.43 -0.79
N ILE A 15 -13.86 14.31 -0.05
CA ILE A 15 -12.75 13.38 0.11
C ILE A 15 -12.29 12.88 -1.26
N TYR A 16 -13.22 12.43 -2.10
CA TYR A 16 -12.93 11.97 -3.46
C TYR A 16 -12.23 13.06 -4.30
N ASN A 17 -12.75 14.29 -4.29
CA ASN A 17 -12.18 15.40 -5.08
C ASN A 17 -10.78 15.79 -4.58
N CYS A 18 -10.57 15.78 -3.26
CA CYS A 18 -9.25 16.01 -2.66
C CYS A 18 -8.25 14.91 -3.06
N LEU A 19 -8.65 13.64 -2.94
CA LEU A 19 -7.85 12.49 -3.35
C LEU A 19 -7.51 12.54 -4.84
N SER A 20 -8.49 12.88 -5.69
CA SER A 20 -8.28 12.98 -7.13
C SER A 20 -7.28 14.09 -7.47
N THR A 21 -7.38 15.24 -6.79
CA THR A 21 -6.43 16.35 -6.97
C THR A 21 -5.03 15.94 -6.52
N MET A 22 -4.91 15.32 -5.34
CA MET A 22 -3.63 14.85 -4.81
C MET A 22 -3.01 13.76 -5.68
N THR A 23 -3.81 12.84 -6.22
CA THR A 23 -3.34 11.81 -7.15
C THR A 23 -2.71 12.43 -8.40
N ASN A 24 -3.36 13.44 -8.97
CA ASN A 24 -2.87 14.11 -10.17
C ASN A 24 -1.54 14.85 -9.94
N ILE A 25 -1.38 15.54 -8.80
CA ILE A 25 -0.11 16.23 -8.49
C ILE A 25 0.99 15.26 -8.04
N ALA A 26 0.62 14.14 -7.41
CA ALA A 26 1.55 13.11 -6.95
C ALA A 26 2.15 12.28 -8.10
N VAL A 27 1.83 12.58 -9.35
CA VAL A 27 2.62 12.10 -10.50
C VAL A 27 4.06 12.65 -10.43
N PHE A 28 4.28 13.81 -9.80
CA PHE A 28 5.60 14.41 -9.62
C PHE A 28 6.12 14.16 -8.20
N HIS A 29 7.32 13.58 -8.09
CA HIS A 29 7.94 13.20 -6.81
C HIS A 29 8.18 14.39 -5.87
N MET A 30 8.34 15.61 -6.41
CA MET A 30 8.54 16.84 -5.62
C MET A 30 7.41 17.15 -4.62
N TRP A 31 6.22 16.58 -4.81
CA TRP A 31 5.08 16.74 -3.89
C TRP A 31 4.97 15.62 -2.85
N HIS A 32 5.79 14.58 -2.94
CA HIS A 32 5.62 13.38 -2.11
C HIS A 32 5.97 13.61 -0.65
N SER A 33 7.01 14.42 -0.36
CA SER A 33 7.38 14.79 1.02
C SER A 33 6.24 15.50 1.75
N GLU A 34 5.54 16.42 1.06
CA GLU A 34 4.36 17.12 1.58
C GLU A 34 3.16 16.18 1.82
N LEU A 35 3.11 15.06 1.12
CA LEU A 35 2.05 14.04 1.22
C LEU A 35 2.41 12.91 2.19
N GLN A 36 3.66 12.79 2.62
CA GLN A 36 4.09 11.79 3.61
C GLN A 36 3.23 11.80 4.89
N PRO A 37 2.88 12.94 5.50
CA PRO A 37 2.03 12.96 6.70
C PRO A 37 0.60 12.46 6.45
N ALA A 38 0.18 12.32 5.19
CA ALA A 38 -1.14 11.81 4.82
C ALA A 38 -1.22 10.28 4.84
N ILE A 39 -0.10 9.55 4.83
CA ILE A 39 -0.08 8.08 4.64
C ILE A 39 -1.00 7.36 5.63
N HIS A 40 -0.97 7.72 6.91
CA HIS A 40 -1.86 7.12 7.91
C HIS A 40 -3.34 7.39 7.61
N THR A 41 -3.67 8.61 7.20
CA THR A 41 -5.04 8.97 6.77
C THR A 41 -5.46 8.19 5.52
N LEU A 42 -4.55 8.02 4.55
CA LEU A 42 -4.82 7.23 3.34
C LEU A 42 -5.12 5.76 3.70
N TYR A 43 -4.32 5.17 4.59
CA TYR A 43 -4.62 3.82 5.07
C TYR A 43 -5.96 3.72 5.79
N GLY A 44 -6.34 4.70 6.61
CA GLY A 44 -7.68 4.75 7.20
C GLY A 44 -8.82 4.79 6.17
N LEU A 45 -8.63 5.48 5.04
CA LEU A 45 -9.64 5.59 3.98
C LEU A 45 -9.90 4.30 3.20
N LEU A 46 -8.99 3.31 3.29
CA LEU A 46 -9.22 1.99 2.69
C LEU A 46 -10.35 1.21 3.38
N GLU A 47 -10.74 1.58 4.60
CA GLU A 47 -11.90 1.03 5.32
C GLU A 47 -13.23 1.70 4.94
N SER A 48 -13.21 2.71 4.05
CA SER A 48 -14.43 3.36 3.57
C SER A 48 -15.35 2.38 2.84
N GLN A 49 -16.67 2.56 3.03
CA GLN A 49 -17.70 1.82 2.27
C GLN A 49 -17.85 2.36 0.84
N ASN A 50 -17.25 3.51 0.53
CA ASN A 50 -17.32 4.12 -0.77
C ASN A 50 -16.16 3.66 -1.66
N ASN A 51 -16.46 2.72 -2.57
CA ASN A 51 -15.47 2.17 -3.50
C ASN A 51 -14.77 3.22 -4.38
N LYS A 52 -15.42 4.38 -4.66
CA LYS A 52 -14.76 5.47 -5.41
C LYS A 52 -13.65 6.12 -4.59
N VAL A 53 -13.90 6.33 -3.29
CA VAL A 53 -12.90 6.87 -2.35
C VAL A 53 -11.75 5.88 -2.19
N VAL A 54 -12.06 4.60 -1.95
CA VAL A 54 -11.05 3.53 -1.82
C VAL A 54 -10.19 3.45 -3.08
N LEU A 55 -10.80 3.44 -4.27
CA LEU A 55 -10.07 3.35 -5.53
C LEU A 55 -9.15 4.56 -5.77
N GLN A 56 -9.59 5.77 -5.46
CA GLN A 56 -8.73 6.96 -5.59
C GLN A 56 -7.62 6.97 -4.53
N CYS A 57 -7.91 6.52 -3.32
CA CYS A 57 -6.90 6.36 -2.28
C CYS A 57 -5.79 5.39 -2.71
N LEU A 58 -6.16 4.25 -3.28
CA LEU A 58 -5.19 3.27 -3.81
C LEU A 58 -4.32 3.85 -4.93
N LYS A 59 -4.88 4.65 -5.84
CA LYS A 59 -4.10 5.31 -6.89
C LYS A 59 -3.08 6.29 -6.32
N LEU A 60 -3.45 7.08 -5.32
CA LEU A 60 -2.51 7.97 -4.64
C LEU A 60 -1.38 7.19 -3.96
N LEU A 61 -1.72 6.12 -3.22
CA LEU A 61 -0.73 5.24 -2.59
C LEU A 61 0.23 4.62 -3.62
N ILE A 62 -0.27 4.22 -4.80
CA ILE A 62 0.58 3.72 -5.88
C ILE A 62 1.55 4.80 -6.36
N ASN A 63 1.08 6.02 -6.61
CA ASN A 63 1.95 7.12 -7.03
C ASN A 63 3.07 7.37 -6.00
N LEU A 64 2.73 7.35 -4.70
CA LEU A 64 3.74 7.46 -3.64
C LEU A 64 4.70 6.27 -3.65
N SER A 65 4.23 5.04 -3.89
CA SER A 65 5.08 3.84 -3.95
C SER A 65 6.04 3.78 -5.15
N CYS A 66 5.90 4.69 -6.11
CA CYS A 66 6.84 4.82 -7.23
C CYS A 66 8.08 5.67 -6.86
N ASN A 67 8.13 6.24 -5.66
CA ASN A 67 9.25 7.00 -5.15
C ASN A 67 9.91 6.26 -3.99
N ASP A 68 11.17 5.88 -4.15
CA ASP A 68 11.92 5.09 -3.16
C ASP A 68 11.99 5.79 -1.79
N ASP A 69 12.07 7.12 -1.76
CA ASP A 69 12.07 7.92 -0.51
C ASP A 69 10.79 7.72 0.32
N MET A 70 9.68 7.34 -0.31
CA MET A 70 8.39 7.14 0.35
C MET A 70 8.23 5.74 0.92
N ILE A 71 9.04 4.78 0.48
CA ILE A 71 8.87 3.37 0.80
C ILE A 71 9.01 3.10 2.30
N PRO A 72 10.00 3.63 3.03
CA PRO A 72 10.06 3.46 4.49
C PRO A 72 8.80 3.96 5.20
N HIS A 73 8.19 5.04 4.71
CA HIS A 73 6.97 5.59 5.30
C HIS A 73 5.71 4.78 4.95
N LEU A 74 5.64 4.25 3.73
CA LEU A 74 4.56 3.36 3.32
C LEU A 74 4.60 2.02 4.05
N LEU A 75 5.82 1.49 4.29
CA LEU A 75 6.03 0.28 5.08
C LEU A 75 5.81 0.55 6.58
N GLY A 76 6.25 1.69 7.09
CA GLY A 76 6.03 2.09 8.49
C GLY A 76 4.58 2.45 8.82
N GLY A 77 3.76 2.76 7.83
CA GLY A 77 2.35 3.04 8.04
C GLY A 77 1.57 1.78 8.41
N GLN A 78 0.85 1.83 9.53
CA GLN A 78 -0.01 0.74 10.02
C GLN A 78 -1.18 0.48 9.06
N ALA A 79 -0.96 -0.30 8.01
CA ALA A 79 -1.96 -0.58 6.99
C ALA A 79 -3.12 -1.44 7.55
N PRO A 80 -4.37 -1.16 7.17
CA PRO A 80 -5.52 -1.91 7.68
C PRO A 80 -5.54 -3.36 7.20
N LYS A 81 -6.13 -4.25 8.01
CA LYS A 81 -6.40 -5.64 7.63
C LYS A 81 -7.25 -5.74 6.36
N LYS A 82 -8.08 -4.74 6.09
CA LYS A 82 -8.88 -4.64 4.87
C LYS A 82 -8.04 -4.63 3.59
N LEU A 83 -6.85 -4.02 3.59
CA LEU A 83 -5.97 -4.02 2.42
C LEU A 83 -5.53 -5.45 2.05
N LEU A 84 -5.24 -6.29 3.05
CA LEU A 84 -4.95 -7.71 2.83
C LEU A 84 -6.18 -8.50 2.37
N SER A 85 -7.37 -8.18 2.89
CA SER A 85 -8.60 -8.91 2.53
C SER A 85 -8.99 -8.65 1.08
N MET A 86 -8.70 -7.46 0.53
CA MET A 86 -8.89 -7.10 -0.88
C MET A 86 -8.04 -7.94 -1.86
N LEU A 87 -6.97 -8.60 -1.40
CA LEU A 87 -6.15 -9.49 -2.23
C LEU A 87 -6.84 -10.85 -2.41
N GLN A 88 -7.88 -10.91 -3.25
CA GLN A 88 -8.71 -12.11 -3.48
C GLN A 88 -9.39 -12.09 -4.86
N LEU A 89 -9.76 -13.27 -5.38
CA LEU A 89 -10.27 -13.44 -6.76
C LEU A 89 -11.59 -12.72 -7.06
N ASN A 90 -12.45 -12.58 -6.06
CA ASN A 90 -13.79 -12.00 -6.19
C ASN A 90 -13.84 -10.50 -5.91
N GLU A 91 -12.69 -9.87 -5.66
CA GLU A 91 -12.62 -8.42 -5.49
C GLU A 91 -12.94 -7.71 -6.81
N ASN A 92 -13.42 -6.46 -6.71
CA ASN A 92 -13.59 -5.63 -7.90
C ASN A 92 -12.28 -5.52 -8.68
N GLU A 93 -12.31 -5.76 -10.00
CA GLU A 93 -11.09 -5.88 -10.81
C GLU A 93 -10.23 -4.61 -10.78
N ASP A 94 -10.84 -3.41 -10.82
CA ASP A 94 -10.10 -2.15 -10.76
C ASP A 94 -9.42 -1.97 -9.40
N VAL A 95 -10.13 -2.28 -8.31
CA VAL A 95 -9.57 -2.24 -6.95
C VAL A 95 -8.44 -3.25 -6.81
N LEU A 96 -8.68 -4.49 -7.21
CA LEU A 96 -7.69 -5.57 -7.13
C LEU A 96 -6.43 -5.25 -7.92
N LEU A 97 -6.57 -4.70 -9.14
CA LEU A 97 -5.44 -4.27 -9.95
C LEU A 97 -4.59 -3.22 -9.20
N ARG A 98 -5.22 -2.27 -8.51
CA ARG A 98 -4.47 -1.28 -7.72
C ARG A 98 -3.82 -1.89 -6.48
N VAL A 99 -4.50 -2.81 -5.80
CA VAL A 99 -3.92 -3.53 -4.65
C VAL A 99 -2.68 -4.33 -5.08
N VAL A 100 -2.77 -5.17 -6.11
CA VAL A 100 -1.60 -5.95 -6.57
C VAL A 100 -0.48 -5.07 -7.12
N THR A 101 -0.81 -3.91 -7.71
CA THR A 101 0.19 -2.96 -8.17
C THR A 101 0.94 -2.35 -6.98
N LEU A 102 0.22 -1.89 -5.95
CA LEU A 102 0.83 -1.35 -4.74
C LEU A 102 1.74 -2.38 -4.05
N PHE A 103 1.24 -3.59 -3.81
CA PHE A 103 2.05 -4.65 -3.22
C PHE A 103 3.27 -5.00 -4.08
N SER A 104 3.12 -5.05 -5.41
CA SER A 104 4.24 -5.30 -6.33
C SER A 104 5.29 -4.19 -6.26
N ASN A 105 4.89 -2.91 -6.22
CA ASN A 105 5.83 -1.80 -6.12
C ASN A 105 6.59 -1.84 -4.81
N LEU A 106 5.90 -2.05 -3.68
CA LEU A 106 6.55 -2.20 -2.37
C LEU A 106 7.51 -3.39 -2.35
N THR A 107 7.12 -4.53 -2.95
CA THR A 107 7.98 -5.72 -3.07
C THR A 107 9.27 -5.41 -3.84
N ASP A 108 9.13 -4.79 -5.01
CA ASP A 108 10.25 -4.48 -5.90
C ASP A 108 11.20 -3.47 -5.22
N ALA A 109 10.65 -2.43 -4.59
CA ALA A 109 11.41 -1.42 -3.89
C ALA A 109 12.17 -1.99 -2.69
N VAL A 110 11.51 -2.81 -1.87
CA VAL A 110 12.14 -3.50 -0.74
C VAL A 110 13.32 -4.35 -1.21
N LYS A 111 13.18 -5.08 -2.32
CA LYS A 111 14.27 -5.87 -2.90
C LYS A 111 15.43 -4.99 -3.36
N ALA A 112 15.14 -3.88 -4.03
CA ALA A 112 16.14 -3.00 -4.62
C ALA A 112 16.97 -2.22 -3.58
N MET A 113 16.34 -1.74 -2.51
CA MET A 113 17.01 -0.92 -1.51
C MET A 113 17.80 -1.71 -0.46
N GLU A 114 17.73 -3.04 -0.49
CA GLU A 114 18.34 -3.91 0.54
C GLU A 114 18.01 -3.54 2.00
N LEU A 115 16.98 -2.71 2.23
CA LEU A 115 16.71 -2.01 3.51
C LEU A 115 16.96 -2.87 4.75
N ASP A 116 17.70 -2.30 5.71
CA ASP A 116 17.89 -2.84 7.05
C ASP A 116 16.72 -2.39 7.96
N PRO A 117 15.86 -3.31 8.42
CA PRO A 117 14.71 -3.00 9.26
C PRO A 117 15.05 -2.32 10.58
N VAL A 118 16.30 -2.44 11.05
CA VAL A 118 16.77 -1.88 12.33
C VAL A 118 17.22 -0.42 12.16
N LEU A 119 17.71 -0.05 10.98
CA LEU A 119 18.34 1.25 10.72
C LEU A 119 17.45 2.19 9.88
N ASP A 120 16.68 1.64 8.95
CA ASP A 120 16.06 2.44 7.87
C ASP A 120 14.57 2.74 8.09
N LEU A 121 13.95 2.18 9.13
CA LEU A 121 12.55 2.48 9.47
C LEU A 121 12.44 3.69 10.41
N PRO A 122 11.40 4.55 10.23
CA PRO A 122 11.16 5.69 11.13
C PRO A 122 11.07 5.25 12.59
N VAL A 123 11.73 6.02 13.47
CA VAL A 123 12.00 5.68 14.88
C VAL A 123 10.73 5.47 15.75
N GLU A 124 9.54 5.82 15.25
CA GLU A 124 8.32 5.89 16.06
C GLU A 124 7.71 4.52 16.45
N ASP A 125 8.00 3.41 15.74
CA ASP A 125 7.40 2.09 16.03
C ASP A 125 8.45 0.96 16.14
N LYS A 126 9.37 1.08 17.10
CA LYS A 126 10.29 -0.03 17.45
C LYS A 126 9.55 -1.18 18.14
N ALA A 127 8.95 -2.08 17.36
CA ALA A 127 8.52 -3.39 17.84
C ALA A 127 9.72 -4.36 17.92
N ALA A 128 9.84 -5.05 19.06
CA ALA A 128 10.95 -5.92 19.41
C ALA A 128 10.85 -7.32 18.76
N ALA A 129 11.92 -7.79 18.09
CA ALA A 129 12.59 -9.08 18.32
C ALA A 129 13.59 -9.42 17.19
N PRO A 130 14.72 -10.09 17.51
CA PRO A 130 15.72 -10.53 16.56
C PRO A 130 15.36 -11.91 15.94
N ASP A 131 15.93 -12.19 14.78
CA ASP A 131 15.90 -13.46 14.03
C ASP A 131 14.83 -13.60 12.93
N THR A 132 14.88 -12.77 11.87
CA THR A 132 14.52 -13.16 10.49
C THR A 132 14.78 -12.06 9.45
N ILE A 133 15.90 -12.13 8.72
CA ILE A 133 16.33 -11.05 7.79
C ILE A 133 15.50 -10.96 6.50
N LEU A 134 14.73 -11.99 6.14
CA LEU A 134 13.79 -11.94 4.99
C LEU A 134 12.31 -11.84 5.42
N PHE A 135 11.97 -12.36 6.62
CA PHE A 135 10.59 -12.43 7.13
C PHE A 135 10.17 -11.15 7.90
N SER A 136 11.11 -10.31 8.35
CA SER A 136 10.82 -9.04 9.05
C SER A 136 10.23 -7.94 8.15
N ARG A 137 10.48 -7.99 6.83
CA ARG A 137 10.15 -6.91 5.89
C ARG A 137 8.64 -6.68 5.70
N TYR A 138 7.84 -7.72 5.91
CA TYR A 138 6.38 -7.66 5.96
C TYR A 138 5.82 -7.82 7.39
N ALA A 139 6.62 -8.35 8.33
CA ALA A 139 6.17 -8.66 9.68
C ALA A 139 5.91 -7.41 10.52
N ASN A 140 6.62 -6.30 10.30
CA ASN A 140 6.30 -5.04 10.98
C ASN A 140 4.95 -4.45 10.53
N ILE A 141 4.55 -4.68 9.29
CA ILE A 141 3.28 -4.16 8.76
C ILE A 141 2.10 -5.05 9.17
N TYR A 142 2.33 -6.37 9.26
CA TYR A 142 1.22 -7.30 9.33
C TYR A 142 1.41 -8.55 10.23
N GLY A 143 2.59 -8.76 10.80
CA GLY A 143 2.96 -9.95 11.59
C GLY A 143 3.38 -11.17 10.75
N VAL A 144 4.13 -12.09 11.35
CA VAL A 144 4.71 -13.30 10.72
C VAL A 144 3.66 -14.11 9.92
N ASN A 145 2.42 -14.16 10.41
CA ASN A 145 1.30 -14.85 9.77
C ASN A 145 0.76 -14.18 8.50
N VAL A 146 1.11 -12.93 8.20
CA VAL A 146 0.54 -12.22 7.05
C VAL A 146 1.39 -12.34 5.81
N VAL A 147 2.71 -12.47 5.92
CA VAL A 147 3.57 -12.75 4.75
C VAL A 147 3.07 -14.01 4.04
N GLU A 148 2.81 -15.07 4.81
CA GLU A 148 2.29 -16.32 4.27
C GLU A 148 0.89 -16.17 3.67
N LYS A 149 0.03 -15.33 4.27
CA LYS A 149 -1.29 -15.01 3.71
C LYS A 149 -1.18 -14.26 2.39
N ILE A 150 -0.29 -13.26 2.29
CA ILE A 150 -0.03 -12.53 1.04
C ILE A 150 0.47 -13.51 -0.01
N ARG A 151 1.43 -14.37 0.33
CA ARG A 151 1.99 -15.38 -0.58
C ARG A 151 0.91 -16.34 -1.08
N THR A 152 0.08 -16.88 -0.18
CA THR A 152 -1.01 -17.79 -0.52
C THR A 152 -2.06 -17.12 -1.41
N LYS A 153 -2.48 -15.89 -1.07
CA LYS A 153 -3.45 -15.12 -1.87
C LYS A 153 -2.89 -14.79 -3.27
N SER A 154 -1.64 -14.36 -3.35
CA SER A 154 -0.95 -14.08 -4.61
C SER A 154 -0.79 -15.33 -5.48
N LEU A 155 -0.53 -16.50 -4.88
CA LEU A 155 -0.48 -17.78 -5.59
C LEU A 155 -1.82 -18.12 -6.26
N VAL A 156 -2.93 -17.86 -5.58
CA VAL A 156 -4.28 -18.08 -6.14
C VAL A 156 -4.53 -17.11 -7.29
N LEU A 157 -4.24 -15.81 -7.08
CA LEU A 157 -4.44 -14.77 -8.10
C LEU A 157 -3.60 -15.03 -9.36
N MET A 158 -2.31 -15.36 -9.21
CA MET A 158 -1.42 -15.58 -10.36
C MET A 158 -1.82 -16.79 -11.21
N LYS A 159 -2.45 -17.80 -10.61
CA LYS A 159 -2.88 -19.03 -11.30
C LYS A 159 -4.27 -18.92 -11.91
N GLN A 160 -5.19 -18.20 -11.26
CA GLN A 160 -6.62 -18.33 -11.55
C GLN A 160 -7.27 -17.04 -12.06
N HIS A 161 -6.67 -15.86 -11.85
CA HIS A 161 -7.31 -14.61 -12.24
C HIS A 161 -7.35 -14.43 -13.76
N LYS A 162 -8.47 -13.97 -14.32
CA LYS A 162 -8.68 -13.80 -15.77
C LYS A 162 -7.83 -12.70 -16.40
N ASN A 163 -7.62 -11.59 -15.68
CA ASN A 163 -6.81 -10.45 -16.11
C ASN A 163 -5.31 -10.78 -15.99
N GLU A 164 -4.58 -10.66 -17.10
CA GLU A 164 -3.15 -10.99 -17.20
C GLU A 164 -2.27 -10.07 -16.35
N GLU A 165 -2.56 -8.77 -16.33
CA GLU A 165 -1.77 -7.81 -15.56
C GLU A 165 -1.83 -8.13 -14.06
N ILE A 166 -3.01 -8.51 -13.56
CA ILE A 166 -3.18 -8.98 -12.18
C ILE A 166 -2.35 -10.24 -11.93
N ARG A 167 -2.31 -11.19 -12.87
CA ARG A 167 -1.50 -12.41 -12.72
C ARG A 167 0.00 -12.10 -12.66
N VAL A 168 0.49 -11.24 -13.54
CA VAL A 168 1.90 -10.84 -13.60
C VAL A 168 2.33 -10.13 -12.31
N ARG A 169 1.52 -9.18 -11.82
CA ARG A 169 1.78 -8.49 -10.55
C ARG A 169 1.71 -9.44 -9.35
N ALA A 170 0.73 -10.34 -9.32
CA ALA A 170 0.63 -11.36 -8.27
C ALA A 170 1.83 -12.32 -8.28
N GLN A 171 2.36 -12.68 -9.46
CA GLN A 171 3.55 -13.51 -9.56
C GLN A 171 4.79 -12.83 -8.98
N LYS A 172 4.96 -11.52 -9.19
CA LYS A 172 6.04 -10.74 -8.56
C LYS A 172 5.96 -10.80 -7.04
N ILE A 173 4.75 -10.60 -6.48
CA ILE A 173 4.51 -10.66 -5.04
C ILE A 173 4.77 -12.08 -4.50
N TYR A 174 4.38 -13.14 -5.23
CA TYR A 174 4.62 -14.52 -4.80
C TYR A 174 6.11 -14.89 -4.79
N ASN A 175 6.87 -14.37 -5.75
CA ASN A 175 8.31 -14.57 -5.86
C ASN A 175 9.12 -13.59 -4.97
N ALA A 176 8.43 -12.85 -4.09
CA ALA A 176 9.06 -12.03 -3.06
C ALA A 176 9.89 -12.87 -2.09
#